data_AF-A0A2V4N0C8-F1
#
_entry.id   AF-A0A2V4N0C8-F1
#
_cell.length_a   1.000
_cell.length_b   1.000
_cell.length_c   1.000
_cell.angle_alpha   90.00
_cell.angle_beta   90.00
_cell.angle_gamma   90.00
#
_symmetry.space_group_name_H-M   'P 1'
#
loop_
_entity.id
_entity.type
_entity.pdbx_description
1 polymer ?
#
loop_
_entity_poly.entity_id
_entity_poly.type
_entity_poly.pdbx_seq_one_letter_code
_entity_poly.pdbx_strand_id
1 'polypeptide(L)'
;MNSSIFKELIFQSLSNPSAAAARIIGMKLSRDVLWSGFLLTVVLNVLVVTLLTPPPPPNALQPDEMQMMIRLFNAPVMLALMSGGVFVILIFLLDWVGRIIGGNGDFGDILAAITWIQVLTLLSRIVIIALLYIVPAIASLALIAIWGLTLWITLHFLKVAHGFANLGQAVATLLFTTFGLAFGILTFLTLIGSLYKGFAG
;
A
#
# COMPACT_ATOMS: atom_id res chain seq x y z
N MET A 1 21.20 -5.89 -8.79
CA MET A 1 21.17 -4.43 -9.04
C MET A 1 22.28 -3.78 -8.24
N ASN A 2 23.07 -2.89 -8.83
CA ASN A 2 24.19 -2.24 -8.14
C ASN A 2 23.64 -1.36 -7.00
N SER A 3 24.25 -1.38 -5.80
CA SER A 3 23.73 -0.63 -4.63
C SER A 3 23.60 0.87 -4.89
N SER A 4 24.45 1.41 -5.77
CA SER A 4 24.40 2.80 -6.24
C SER A 4 23.10 3.14 -6.97
N ILE A 5 22.65 2.29 -7.88
CA ILE A 5 21.43 2.49 -8.69
C ILE A 5 20.19 2.51 -7.78
N PHE A 6 20.15 1.62 -6.78
CA PHE A 6 19.03 1.56 -5.84
C PHE A 6 18.92 2.85 -5.01
N LYS A 7 20.04 3.35 -4.47
CA LYS A 7 20.08 4.62 -3.73
C LYS A 7 19.67 5.79 -4.62
N GLU A 8 20.19 5.83 -5.84
CA GLU A 8 19.86 6.86 -6.82
C GLU A 8 18.35 6.90 -7.10
N LEU A 9 17.72 5.75 -7.31
CA LEU A 9 16.26 5.65 -7.53
C LEU A 9 15.46 6.13 -6.32
N ILE A 10 15.91 5.86 -5.10
CA ILE A 10 15.24 6.37 -3.89
C ILE A 10 15.27 7.90 -3.91
N PHE A 11 16.46 8.50 -4.02
CA PHE A 11 16.59 9.97 -4.06
C PHE A 11 15.84 10.60 -5.24
N GLN A 12 15.86 9.94 -6.40
CA GLN A 12 15.11 10.36 -7.57
C GLN A 12 13.60 10.28 -7.32
N SER A 13 13.10 9.28 -6.58
CA SER A 13 11.67 9.18 -6.25
C SER A 13 11.21 10.33 -5.36
N LEU A 14 12.07 10.82 -4.47
CA LEU A 14 11.76 11.92 -3.55
C LEU A 14 11.85 13.30 -4.21
N SER A 15 12.74 13.47 -5.19
CA SER A 15 12.98 14.75 -5.86
C SER A 15 12.24 14.89 -7.20
N ASN A 16 12.14 13.81 -7.98
CA ASN A 16 11.48 13.76 -9.27
C ASN A 16 10.80 12.38 -9.49
N PRO A 17 9.63 12.16 -8.87
CA PRO A 17 8.93 10.88 -8.89
C PRO A 17 8.53 10.44 -10.29
N SER A 18 8.19 11.37 -11.19
CA SER A 18 7.86 11.00 -12.57
C SER A 18 9.06 10.44 -13.33
N ALA A 19 10.26 10.99 -13.13
CA ALA A 19 11.47 10.44 -13.73
C ALA A 19 11.83 9.07 -13.14
N ALA A 20 11.68 8.89 -11.83
CA ALA A 20 11.88 7.60 -11.18
C ALA A 20 10.90 6.54 -11.72
N ALA A 21 9.61 6.88 -11.82
CA ALA A 21 8.58 6.00 -12.36
C ALA A 21 8.91 5.56 -13.80
N ALA A 22 9.26 6.52 -14.67
CA ALA A 22 9.63 6.24 -16.05
C ALA A 22 10.85 5.31 -16.14
N ARG A 23 11.84 5.49 -15.26
CA ARG A 23 13.03 4.64 -15.20
C ARG A 23 12.67 3.22 -14.76
N ILE A 24 11.84 3.05 -13.73
CA ILE A 24 11.43 1.74 -13.21
C ILE A 24 10.58 0.98 -14.23
N ILE A 25 9.59 1.64 -14.82
CA ILE A 25 8.73 1.07 -15.88
C ILE A 25 9.59 0.73 -17.10
N GLY A 26 10.52 1.61 -17.46
CA GLY A 26 11.46 1.40 -18.57
C GLY A 26 12.41 0.22 -18.38
N MET A 27 12.57 -0.31 -17.16
CA MET A 27 13.34 -1.56 -16.93
C MET A 27 12.63 -2.79 -17.50
N LYS A 28 11.32 -2.71 -17.78
CA LYS A 28 10.51 -3.78 -18.38
C LYS A 28 10.71 -5.12 -17.66
N LEU A 29 10.65 -5.10 -16.33
CA LEU A 29 10.77 -6.30 -15.51
C LEU A 29 9.63 -7.27 -15.84
N SER A 30 9.92 -8.58 -15.80
CA SER A 30 8.89 -9.59 -16.03
C SER A 30 7.85 -9.57 -14.91
N ARG A 31 6.61 -9.96 -15.25
CA ARG A 31 5.49 -9.97 -14.29
C ARG A 31 5.80 -10.84 -13.08
N ASP A 32 6.51 -11.97 -13.26
CA ASP A 32 6.89 -12.86 -12.15
C ASP A 32 7.82 -12.18 -11.15
N VAL A 33 8.79 -11.40 -11.65
CA VAL A 33 9.71 -10.63 -10.80
C VAL A 33 8.97 -9.53 -10.05
N LEU A 34 8.05 -8.84 -10.73
CA LEU A 34 7.24 -7.79 -10.13
C LEU A 34 6.31 -8.34 -9.03
N TRP A 35 5.59 -9.43 -9.29
CA TRP A 35 4.75 -10.08 -8.29
C TRP A 35 5.54 -10.59 -7.10
N SER A 36 6.69 -11.22 -7.34
CA SER A 36 7.57 -11.71 -6.27
C SER A 36 8.09 -10.55 -5.42
N GLY A 37 8.53 -9.46 -6.06
CA GLY A 37 8.98 -8.25 -5.37
C GLY A 37 7.87 -7.59 -4.56
N PHE A 38 6.68 -7.45 -5.16
CA PHE A 38 5.50 -6.93 -4.48
C PHE A 38 5.14 -7.76 -3.25
N LEU A 39 4.96 -9.07 -3.39
CA LEU A 39 4.59 -9.95 -2.28
C LEU A 39 5.63 -9.92 -1.17
N LEU A 40 6.92 -9.94 -1.52
CA LEU A 40 8.00 -9.80 -0.54
C LEU A 40 7.88 -8.48 0.23
N THR A 41 7.69 -7.36 -0.46
CA THR A 41 7.56 -6.05 0.20
C THR A 41 6.32 -5.97 1.08
N VAL A 42 5.19 -6.56 0.69
CA VAL A 42 3.98 -6.62 1.52
C VAL A 42 4.25 -7.41 2.80
N VAL A 43 4.85 -8.60 2.69
CA VAL A 43 5.18 -9.43 3.86
C VAL A 43 6.13 -8.67 4.79
N LEU A 44 7.18 -8.06 4.27
CA LEU A 44 8.12 -7.27 5.08
C LEU A 44 7.43 -6.07 5.75
N ASN A 45 6.53 -5.38 5.05
CA ASN A 45 5.77 -4.28 5.62
C ASN A 45 4.88 -4.75 6.77
N VAL A 46 4.20 -5.89 6.63
CA VAL A 46 3.37 -6.45 7.69
C VAL A 46 4.21 -6.89 8.88
N LEU A 47 5.33 -7.57 8.65
CA LEU A 47 6.27 -7.94 9.73
C LEU A 47 6.70 -6.71 10.54
N VAL A 48 7.07 -5.62 9.85
CA VAL A 48 7.43 -4.37 10.51
C VAL A 48 6.27 -3.83 11.36
N VAL A 49 5.03 -3.83 10.86
CA VAL A 49 3.87 -3.35 11.64
C VAL A 49 3.57 -4.24 12.83
N THR A 50 3.60 -5.56 12.66
CA THR A 50 3.31 -6.50 13.74
C THR A 50 4.34 -6.42 14.85
N LEU A 51 5.63 -6.22 14.52
CA LEU A 51 6.69 -6.05 15.53
C LEU A 51 6.56 -4.74 16.33
N LEU A 52 5.96 -3.71 15.75
CA LEU A 52 5.79 -2.40 16.39
C LEU A 52 4.46 -2.23 17.11
N THR A 53 3.49 -3.12 16.85
CA THR A 53 2.17 -3.03 17.46
C THR A 53 2.16 -3.93 18.69
N PRO A 54 2.15 -3.36 19.92
CA PRO A 54 2.13 -4.17 21.13
C PRO A 54 0.82 -4.97 21.20
N PRO A 55 0.85 -6.21 21.72
CA PRO A 55 -0.36 -6.99 21.90
C PRO A 55 -1.31 -6.24 22.84
N PRO A 56 -2.63 -6.35 22.62
CA PRO A 56 -3.60 -5.70 23.48
C PRO A 56 -3.50 -6.24 24.91
N PRO A 57 -3.76 -5.41 25.93
CA PRO A 57 -3.73 -5.85 27.31
C PRO A 57 -4.77 -6.96 27.56
N PRO A 58 -4.45 -8.00 28.36
CA PRO A 58 -5.30 -9.17 28.57
C PRO A 58 -6.71 -8.88 29.12
N ASN A 59 -6.93 -7.71 29.72
CA ASN A 59 -8.15 -7.36 30.46
C ASN A 59 -8.91 -6.18 29.85
N ALA A 60 -8.75 -5.89 28.56
CA ALA A 60 -9.65 -4.94 27.92
C ALA A 60 -11.06 -5.54 27.94
N LEU A 61 -11.99 -4.94 28.69
CA LEU A 61 -13.41 -5.29 28.75
C LEU A 61 -14.05 -5.07 27.37
N GLN A 62 -13.75 -5.95 26.43
CA GLN A 62 -14.14 -5.87 25.05
C GLN A 62 -15.10 -7.02 24.75
N PRO A 63 -16.20 -6.77 24.02
CA PRO A 63 -17.12 -7.81 23.58
C PRO A 63 -16.39 -8.97 22.90
N ASP A 64 -16.88 -10.21 23.05
CA ASP A 64 -16.21 -11.41 22.53
C ASP A 64 -15.93 -11.34 21.01
N GLU A 65 -16.81 -10.70 20.25
CA GLU A 65 -16.65 -10.43 18.82
C GLU A 65 -15.44 -9.52 18.52
N MET A 66 -15.20 -8.52 19.38
CA MET A 66 -14.05 -7.62 19.29
C MET A 66 -12.75 -8.37 19.61
N GLN A 67 -12.77 -9.29 20.58
CA GLN A 67 -11.61 -10.11 20.92
C GLN A 67 -11.21 -11.06 19.80
N MET A 68 -12.19 -11.63 19.07
CA MET A 68 -11.91 -12.46 17.90
C MET A 68 -11.27 -11.65 16.77
N MET A 69 -11.81 -10.47 16.43
CA MET A 69 -11.21 -9.56 15.46
C MET A 69 -9.77 -9.21 15.87
N ILE A 70 -9.56 -8.86 17.14
CA ILE A 70 -8.24 -8.52 17.67
C ILE A 70 -7.26 -9.69 17.56
N ARG A 71 -7.68 -10.92 17.86
CA ARG A 71 -6.82 -12.10 17.67
C ARG A 71 -6.45 -12.32 16.20
N LEU A 72 -7.39 -12.13 15.27
CA LEU A 72 -7.15 -12.22 13.83
C LEU A 72 -6.19 -11.12 13.34
N PHE A 73 -6.38 -9.88 13.79
CA PHE A 73 -5.51 -8.74 13.47
C PHE A 73 -4.14 -8.80 14.19
N ASN A 74 -3.93 -9.71 15.14
CA ASN A 74 -2.62 -9.92 15.76
C ASN A 74 -1.87 -11.14 15.19
N ALA A 75 -2.53 -11.97 14.38
CA ALA A 75 -1.88 -13.10 13.70
C ALA A 75 -1.10 -12.57 12.49
N PRO A 76 0.25 -12.62 12.48
CA PRO A 76 1.08 -11.99 11.44
C PRO A 76 0.76 -12.52 10.02
N VAL A 77 0.49 -13.82 9.92
CA VAL A 77 0.14 -14.46 8.64
C VAL A 77 -1.21 -13.98 8.13
N MET A 78 -2.21 -13.85 9.01
CA MET A 78 -3.54 -13.37 8.63
C MET A 78 -3.49 -11.91 8.17
N LEU A 79 -2.77 -11.06 8.90
CA LEU A 79 -2.52 -9.68 8.50
C LEU A 79 -1.84 -9.59 7.13
N ALA A 80 -0.86 -10.45 6.85
CA ALA A 80 -0.16 -10.49 5.57
C ALA A 80 -1.11 -10.87 4.44
N LEU A 81 -1.95 -11.89 4.64
CA LEU A 81 -2.95 -12.32 3.66
C LEU A 81 -4.00 -11.23 3.41
N MET A 82 -4.53 -10.61 4.46
CA MET A 82 -5.52 -9.54 4.34
C MET A 82 -4.94 -8.32 3.65
N SER A 83 -3.79 -7.83 4.12
CA SER A 83 -3.12 -6.66 3.55
C SER A 83 -2.71 -6.90 2.10
N GLY A 84 -2.11 -8.07 1.83
CA GLY A 84 -1.73 -8.48 0.48
C GLY A 84 -2.93 -8.60 -0.44
N GLY A 85 -4.01 -9.24 -0.01
CA GLY A 85 -5.25 -9.35 -0.78
C GLY A 85 -5.84 -7.99 -1.13
N VAL A 86 -5.90 -7.07 -0.16
CA VAL A 86 -6.37 -5.69 -0.39
C VAL A 86 -5.50 -4.97 -1.41
N PHE A 87 -4.17 -5.08 -1.32
CA PHE A 87 -3.28 -4.45 -2.28
C PHE A 87 -3.36 -5.09 -3.68
N VAL A 88 -3.55 -6.41 -3.78
CA VAL A 88 -3.77 -7.09 -5.06
C VAL A 88 -5.03 -6.53 -5.72
N ILE A 89 -6.15 -6.46 -4.99
CA ILE A 89 -7.41 -5.88 -5.48
C ILE A 89 -7.18 -4.42 -5.90
N LEU A 90 -6.46 -3.65 -5.10
CA LEU A 90 -6.13 -2.25 -5.39
C LEU A 90 -5.36 -2.11 -6.71
N ILE A 91 -4.38 -2.98 -7.00
CA ILE A 91 -3.63 -2.94 -8.27
C ILE A 91 -4.58 -3.18 -9.46
N PHE A 92 -5.47 -4.18 -9.36
CA PHE A 92 -6.47 -4.43 -10.40
C PHE A 92 -7.45 -3.28 -10.58
N LEU A 93 -7.92 -2.68 -9.47
CA LEU A 93 -8.81 -1.53 -9.53
C LEU A 93 -8.11 -0.30 -10.13
N LEU A 94 -6.86 -0.04 -9.78
CA LEU A 94 -6.08 1.06 -10.38
C LEU A 94 -5.93 0.87 -11.90
N ASP A 95 -5.61 -0.34 -12.35
CA ASP A 95 -5.56 -0.67 -13.79
C ASP A 95 -6.91 -0.42 -14.46
N TRP A 96 -7.98 -0.99 -13.92
CA TRP A 96 -9.30 -0.92 -14.50
C TRP A 96 -9.87 0.51 -14.51
N VAL A 97 -9.86 1.19 -13.37
CA VAL A 97 -10.34 2.58 -13.22
C VAL A 97 -9.48 3.53 -14.07
N GLY A 98 -8.16 3.33 -14.08
CA GLY A 98 -7.26 4.17 -14.86
C GLY A 98 -7.51 4.04 -16.36
N ARG A 99 -7.79 2.83 -16.86
CA ARG A 99 -8.23 2.61 -18.26
C ARG A 99 -9.54 3.31 -18.58
N ILE A 100 -10.53 3.25 -17.67
CA ILE A 100 -11.83 3.93 -17.86
C ILE A 100 -11.65 5.46 -17.99
N ILE A 101 -10.74 6.04 -17.21
CA ILE A 101 -10.44 7.49 -17.22
C ILE A 101 -9.62 7.89 -18.46
N GLY A 102 -9.19 6.92 -19.29
CA GLY A 102 -8.46 7.15 -20.54
C GLY A 102 -6.95 6.88 -20.46
N GLY A 103 -6.50 6.12 -19.45
CA GLY A 103 -5.11 5.67 -19.33
C GLY A 103 -4.78 4.54 -20.30
N ASN A 104 -3.53 4.53 -20.79
CA ASN A 104 -3.02 3.58 -21.79
C ASN A 104 -1.93 2.64 -21.24
N GLY A 105 -1.64 2.70 -19.94
CA GLY A 105 -0.64 1.86 -19.28
C GLY A 105 -0.92 0.36 -19.39
N ASP A 106 0.12 -0.48 -19.44
CA ASP A 106 -0.06 -1.92 -19.24
C ASP A 106 -0.18 -2.23 -17.73
N PHE A 107 -0.81 -3.36 -17.42
CA PHE A 107 -0.87 -3.90 -16.07
C PHE A 107 0.53 -4.02 -15.44
N GLY A 108 1.54 -4.38 -16.23
CA GLY A 108 2.93 -4.47 -15.78
C GLY A 108 3.49 -3.14 -15.28
N ASP A 109 3.12 -2.02 -15.90
CA ASP A 109 3.61 -0.68 -15.55
C ASP A 109 3.07 -0.25 -14.19
N ILE A 110 1.78 -0.56 -13.95
CA ILE A 110 1.10 -0.26 -12.69
C ILE A 110 1.64 -1.16 -11.58
N LEU A 111 1.80 -2.45 -11.85
CA LEU A 111 2.38 -3.38 -10.88
C LEU A 111 3.81 -2.95 -10.52
N ALA A 112 4.63 -2.53 -11.48
CA ALA A 112 5.97 -2.02 -11.23
C ALA A 112 5.95 -0.75 -10.37
N ALA A 113 5.06 0.19 -10.68
CA ALA A 113 4.88 1.41 -9.92
C ALA A 113 4.48 1.12 -8.46
N ILE A 114 3.46 0.29 -8.24
CA ILE A 114 2.99 -0.07 -6.90
C ILE A 114 4.04 -0.87 -6.13
N THR A 115 4.74 -1.80 -6.78
CA THR A 115 5.85 -2.56 -6.17
C THR A 115 6.92 -1.62 -5.63
N TRP A 116 7.32 -0.63 -6.41
CA TRP A 116 8.31 0.34 -5.96
C TRP A 116 7.80 1.22 -4.82
N ILE A 117 6.53 1.64 -4.87
CA ILE A 117 5.91 2.38 -3.77
C ILE A 117 5.91 1.54 -2.48
N GLN A 118 5.68 0.23 -2.55
CA GLN A 118 5.78 -0.66 -1.39
C GLN A 118 7.21 -0.73 -0.82
N VAL A 119 8.24 -0.71 -1.68
CA VAL A 119 9.64 -0.59 -1.26
C VAL A 119 9.89 0.73 -0.53
N LEU A 120 9.47 1.86 -1.11
CA LEU A 120 9.63 3.18 -0.49
C LEU A 120 8.87 3.27 0.84
N THR A 121 7.69 2.66 0.92
CA THR A 121 6.89 2.57 2.15
C THR A 121 7.63 1.78 3.22
N LEU A 122 8.22 0.64 2.87
CA LEU A 122 9.03 -0.17 3.78
C LEU A 122 10.22 0.61 4.33
N LEU A 123 10.95 1.30 3.46
CA LEU A 123 12.10 2.13 3.86
C LEU A 123 11.68 3.29 4.77
N SER A 124 10.58 3.95 4.43
CA SER A 124 9.99 5.02 5.24
C SER A 124 9.62 4.53 6.64
N ARG A 125 9.07 3.31 6.76
CA ARG A 125 8.78 2.70 8.07
C ARG A 125 10.05 2.49 8.89
N ILE A 126 11.12 1.97 8.28
CA ILE A 126 12.41 1.78 8.97
C ILE A 126 12.94 3.12 9.49
N VAL A 127 12.83 4.19 8.70
CA VAL A 127 13.22 5.55 9.12
C VAL A 127 12.39 6.03 10.31
N ILE A 128 11.07 5.85 10.28
CA ILE A 128 10.18 6.23 11.38
C ILE A 128 10.53 5.46 12.66
N ILE A 129 10.82 4.17 12.57
CA ILE A 129 11.23 3.35 13.71
C ILE A 129 12.51 3.92 14.34
N ALA A 130 13.54 4.16 13.51
CA ALA A 130 14.77 4.76 14.00
C ALA A 130 14.51 6.11 14.69
N LEU A 131 13.63 6.92 14.12
CA LEU A 131 13.27 8.24 14.65
C LEU A 131 12.50 8.15 15.97
N LEU A 132 11.66 7.13 16.16
CA LEU A 132 10.95 6.88 17.42
C LEU A 132 11.92 6.61 18.58
N TYR A 133 13.04 5.91 18.33
CA TYR A 133 14.03 5.63 19.36
C TYR A 133 14.91 6.84 19.71
N ILE A 134 15.12 7.76 18.77
CA ILE A 134 15.99 8.94 18.97
C ILE A 134 15.18 10.12 19.50
N VAL A 135 14.11 10.51 18.78
CA VAL A 135 13.26 11.66 19.12
C VAL A 135 11.78 11.34 18.83
N PRO A 136 11.04 10.75 19.80
CA PRO A 136 9.63 10.36 19.62
C PRO A 136 8.72 11.49 19.11
N ALA A 137 8.95 12.72 19.56
CA ALA A 137 8.15 13.89 19.17
C ALA A 137 8.30 14.27 17.68
N ILE A 138 9.46 14.01 17.08
CA ILE A 138 9.69 14.30 15.65
C ILE A 138 9.11 13.16 14.80
N ALA A 139 9.10 11.93 15.31
CA ALA A 139 8.58 10.77 14.58
C ALA A 139 7.10 10.92 14.20
N SER A 140 6.27 11.51 15.08
CA SER A 140 4.86 11.75 14.79
C SER A 140 4.65 12.78 13.66
N LEU A 141 5.45 13.84 13.63
CA LEU A 141 5.44 14.84 12.54
C LEU A 141 5.97 14.24 11.23
N ALA A 142 7.05 13.46 11.32
CA ALA A 142 7.62 12.76 10.18
C ALA A 142 6.62 11.78 9.56
N LEU A 143 5.77 11.13 10.35
CA LEU A 143 4.71 10.27 9.87
C LEU A 143 3.80 11.02 8.90
N ILE A 144 3.26 12.18 9.32
CA ILE A 144 2.38 13.01 8.46
C ILE A 144 3.11 13.44 7.17
N ALA A 145 4.38 13.86 7.28
CA ALA A 145 5.17 14.25 6.12
C ALA A 145 5.37 13.10 5.14
N ILE A 146 5.67 11.89 5.63
CA ILE A 146 5.82 10.68 4.82
C ILE A 146 4.51 10.30 4.14
N TRP A 147 3.36 10.43 4.80
CA TRP A 147 2.06 10.20 4.18
C TRP A 147 1.81 11.15 3.01
N GLY A 148 2.06 12.45 3.20
CA GLY A 148 1.93 13.45 2.14
C GLY A 148 2.90 13.19 0.97
N LEU A 149 4.15 12.85 1.28
CA LEU A 149 5.16 12.50 0.29
C LEU A 149 4.79 11.25 -0.50
N THR A 150 4.31 10.20 0.18
CA THR A 150 3.88 8.95 -0.44
C THR A 150 2.70 9.18 -1.38
N LEU A 151 1.74 10.03 -0.99
CA LEU A 151 0.64 10.42 -1.85
C LEU A 151 1.15 11.15 -3.10
N TRP A 152 2.03 12.13 -2.94
CA TRP A 152 2.62 12.87 -4.05
C TRP A 152 3.37 11.96 -5.03
N ILE A 153 4.21 11.05 -4.51
CA ILE A 153 4.93 10.05 -5.31
C ILE A 153 3.93 9.16 -6.05
N THR A 154 2.91 8.65 -5.35
CA THR A 154 1.89 7.75 -5.94
C THR A 154 1.18 8.42 -7.11
N LEU A 155 0.76 9.68 -6.98
CA LEU A 155 0.08 10.41 -8.06
C LEU A 155 0.98 10.58 -9.29
N HIS A 156 2.24 10.93 -9.08
CA HIS A 156 3.20 11.06 -10.17
C HIS A 156 3.55 9.72 -10.82
N PHE A 157 3.62 8.65 -10.05
CA PHE A 157 3.82 7.28 -10.53
C PHE A 157 2.63 6.81 -11.36
N LEU A 158 1.39 7.00 -10.87
CA LEU A 158 0.18 6.67 -11.60
C LEU A 158 0.06 7.46 -12.90
N LYS A 159 0.41 8.76 -12.88
CA LYS A 159 0.45 9.58 -14.09
C LYS A 159 1.32 8.96 -15.17
N VAL A 160 2.54 8.54 -14.80
CA VAL A 160 3.48 7.93 -15.75
C VAL A 160 3.05 6.53 -16.15
N ALA A 161 2.66 5.69 -15.21
CA ALA A 161 2.24 4.31 -15.46
C ALA A 161 1.05 4.24 -16.41
N HIS A 162 0.04 5.10 -16.24
CA HIS A 162 -1.11 5.15 -17.13
C HIS A 162 -0.91 6.02 -18.37
N GLY A 163 0.19 6.77 -18.48
CA GLY A 163 0.39 7.75 -19.55
C GLY A 163 -0.65 8.88 -19.54
N PHE A 164 -1.10 9.32 -18.37
CA PHE A 164 -2.09 10.39 -18.26
C PHE A 164 -1.54 11.74 -18.73
N ALA A 165 -2.40 12.52 -19.37
CA ALA A 165 -2.05 13.85 -19.88
C ALA A 165 -1.77 14.84 -18.73
N ASN A 166 -2.53 14.75 -17.65
CA ASN A 166 -2.43 15.65 -16.50
C ASN A 166 -2.52 14.89 -15.16
N LEU A 167 -2.12 15.55 -14.07
CA LEU A 167 -2.13 14.95 -12.73
C LEU A 167 -3.55 14.73 -12.18
N GLY A 168 -4.54 15.48 -12.67
CA GLY A 168 -5.93 15.36 -12.25
C GLY A 168 -6.53 13.99 -12.57
N GLN A 169 -6.14 13.37 -13.69
CA GLN A 169 -6.53 12.00 -14.02
C GLN A 169 -5.96 10.97 -13.03
N ALA A 170 -4.71 11.16 -12.58
CA ALA A 170 -4.10 10.31 -11.56
C ALA A 170 -4.83 10.46 -10.21
N VAL A 171 -5.17 11.69 -9.83
CA VAL A 171 -5.97 11.98 -8.62
C VAL A 171 -7.34 11.32 -8.72
N ALA A 172 -8.05 11.50 -9.83
CA ALA A 172 -9.35 10.89 -10.04
C ALA A 172 -9.28 9.35 -9.96
N THR A 173 -8.28 8.75 -10.63
CA THR A 173 -8.06 7.29 -10.60
C THR A 173 -7.85 6.79 -9.18
N LEU A 174 -6.98 7.46 -8.41
CA LEU A 174 -6.71 7.10 -7.03
C LEU A 174 -7.95 7.26 -6.14
N LEU A 175 -8.71 8.35 -6.29
CA LEU A 175 -9.92 8.61 -5.53
C LEU A 175 -11.01 7.57 -5.82
N PHE A 176 -11.36 7.36 -7.09
CA PHE A 176 -12.38 6.38 -7.48
C PHE A 176 -11.99 4.96 -7.06
N THR A 177 -10.70 4.61 -7.20
CA THR A 177 -10.20 3.31 -6.73
C THR A 177 -10.33 3.17 -5.22
N THR A 178 -9.93 4.18 -4.45
CA THR A 178 -9.96 4.14 -2.98
C THR A 178 -11.40 4.09 -2.46
N PHE A 179 -12.30 4.91 -3.01
CA PHE A 179 -13.71 4.88 -2.65
C PHE A 179 -14.39 3.56 -3.07
N GLY A 180 -14.10 3.06 -4.28
CA GLY A 180 -14.62 1.79 -4.75
C GLY A 180 -14.17 0.61 -3.88
N LEU A 181 -12.89 0.61 -3.49
CA LEU A 181 -12.33 -0.39 -2.58
C LEU A 181 -12.96 -0.31 -1.19
N ALA A 182 -13.06 0.88 -0.61
CA ALA A 182 -13.67 1.09 0.70
C ALA A 182 -15.14 0.65 0.70
N PHE A 183 -15.90 1.04 -0.32
CA PHE A 183 -17.28 0.61 -0.51
C PHE A 183 -17.38 -0.92 -0.63
N GLY A 184 -16.55 -1.54 -1.48
CA GLY A 184 -16.53 -2.98 -1.68
C GLY A 184 -16.23 -3.76 -0.39
N ILE A 185 -15.25 -3.31 0.39
CA ILE A 185 -14.92 -3.91 1.70
C ILE A 185 -16.09 -3.76 2.67
N LEU A 186 -16.68 -2.56 2.79
CA LEU A 186 -17.81 -2.33 3.70
C LEU A 186 -19.04 -3.17 3.34
N THR A 187 -19.37 -3.29 2.05
CA THR A 187 -20.47 -4.14 1.59
C THR A 187 -20.18 -5.62 1.90
N PHE A 188 -18.97 -6.09 1.62
CA PHE A 188 -18.59 -7.48 1.88
C PHE A 188 -18.66 -7.83 3.38
N LEU A 189 -18.13 -6.96 4.24
CA LEU A 189 -18.21 -7.13 5.69
C LEU A 189 -19.65 -7.11 6.20
N THR A 190 -20.50 -6.24 5.66
CA THR A 190 -21.92 -6.17 6.03
C THR A 190 -22.67 -7.44 5.63
N LEU A 191 -22.40 -7.99 4.44
CA LEU A 191 -23.00 -9.23 3.97
C LEU A 191 -22.57 -10.43 4.82
N ILE A 192 -21.29 -10.54 5.18
CA ILE A 192 -20.82 -11.60 6.09
C ILE A 192 -21.46 -11.44 7.47
N GLY A 193 -21.51 -10.23 8.00
CA GLY A 193 -22.11 -9.95 9.30
C GLY A 193 -23.60 -10.27 9.35
N SER A 194 -24.35 -9.98 8.28
CA SER A 194 -25.77 -10.33 8.19
C SER A 194 -26.00 -11.83 8.05
N LEU A 195 -25.17 -12.53 7.27
CA LEU A 195 -25.22 -13.99 7.16
C LEU A 195 -24.93 -14.65 8.51
N TYR A 196 -23.88 -14.24 9.21
CA TYR A 196 -23.54 -14.78 10.53
C TYR A 196 -24.69 -14.61 11.54
N LYS A 197 -25.29 -13.41 11.61
CA LYS A 197 -26.46 -13.15 12.47
C LYS A 197 -27.68 -14.00 12.09
N GLY A 198 -27.87 -14.29 10.80
CA GLY A 198 -28.96 -15.13 10.31
C GLY A 198 -28.79 -16.63 10.59
N PHE A 199 -27.57 -17.10 10.85
CA PHE A 199 -27.30 -18.49 11.27
C PHE A 199 -27.27 -18.67 12.80
N ALA A 200 -27.16 -17.58 13.57
CA ALA A 200 -27.03 -17.59 15.02
C ALA A 200 -28.33 -17.23 15.79
N GLY A 201 -29.43 -16.99 15.08
CA GLY A 201 -30.78 -16.76 15.63
C GLY A 201 -31.75 -17.84 15.16
#